data_AF-A0A3D4WM25-F1
#
_entry.id   AF-A0A3D4WM25-F1
#
_cell.length_a   1.000
_cell.length_b   1.000
_cell.length_c   1.000
_cell.angle_alpha   90.00
_cell.angle_beta   90.00
_cell.angle_gamma   90.00
#
_symmetry.space_group_name_H-M   'P 1'
#
loop_
_entity.id
_entity.type
_entity.pdbx_description
1 polymer ?
#
loop_
_entity_poly.entity_id
_entity_poly.type
_entity_poly.pdbx_seq_one_letter_code
_entity_poly.pdbx_strand_id
1 'polypeptide(L)'
;MIGKNVPPSRVPGPPSWVPAGFKLRHRFEGEPSGGFHGAGNDQVTFLHSRLGKAEDNSFPLMVFVASAPGQQLDGTQGQAGTQVSLGILGKIGTYHDGMWYVDGAALQSVGLQRAKQWRTDQVHSLTIHESDRTVGIRARRDVALKDLIQIARSLDLG
;
A
#
# COMPACT_ATOMS: atom_id res chain seq x y z
N MET A 1 19.94 7.11 -26.88
CA MET A 1 19.11 7.55 -25.73
C MET A 1 20.01 7.59 -24.51
N ILE A 2 20.37 8.80 -24.07
CA ILE A 2 21.20 8.99 -22.87
C ILE A 2 20.29 8.73 -21.69
N GLY A 3 20.54 7.64 -20.95
CA GLY A 3 19.84 7.35 -19.70
C GLY A 3 19.96 8.57 -18.80
N LYS A 4 18.83 9.18 -18.46
CA LYS A 4 18.82 10.22 -17.43
C LYS A 4 19.37 9.54 -16.18
N ASN A 5 20.54 9.99 -15.72
CA ASN A 5 21.00 9.76 -14.36
C ASN A 5 19.97 10.42 -13.45
N VAL A 6 18.90 9.67 -13.14
CA VAL A 6 18.04 9.98 -12.01
C VAL A 6 18.99 9.88 -10.82
N PRO A 7 19.21 10.97 -10.06
CA PRO A 7 19.94 10.87 -8.78
C PRO A 7 19.35 9.69 -8.03
N PRO A 8 20.11 8.92 -7.23
CA PRO A 8 19.49 7.91 -6.37
C PRO A 8 18.42 8.63 -5.56
N SER A 9 17.16 8.48 -5.98
CA SER A 9 16.02 8.99 -5.23
C SER A 9 16.26 8.43 -3.85
N ARG A 10 16.27 9.27 -2.81
CA ARG A 10 16.50 8.82 -1.44
C ARG A 10 15.49 7.72 -1.20
N VAL A 11 15.91 6.46 -1.33
CA VAL A 11 14.96 5.36 -1.19
C VAL A 11 14.55 5.44 0.26
N PRO A 12 13.26 5.73 0.54
CA PRO A 12 12.84 6.01 1.90
C PRO A 12 13.16 4.81 2.77
N GLY A 13 13.50 5.06 4.03
CA GLY A 13 13.62 3.98 5.00
C GLY A 13 12.27 3.26 5.23
N PRO A 14 12.28 2.06 5.81
CA PRO A 14 11.05 1.46 6.32
C PRO A 14 10.39 2.35 7.38
N PRO A 15 9.08 2.20 7.66
CA PRO A 15 8.44 2.89 8.78
C PRO A 15 9.19 2.59 10.09
N SER A 16 9.42 3.63 10.90
CA SER A 16 10.07 3.47 12.20
C SER A 16 9.15 2.84 13.26
N TRP A 17 7.84 2.79 12.99
CA TRP A 17 6.85 2.15 13.85
C TRP A 17 5.95 1.22 13.06
N VAL A 18 5.70 0.03 13.59
CA VAL A 18 4.67 -0.92 13.15
C VAL A 18 3.97 -1.51 14.38
N PRO A 19 2.75 -2.05 14.24
CA PRO A 19 2.04 -2.66 15.35
C PRO A 19 2.83 -3.81 15.98
N ALA A 20 2.62 -4.03 17.28
CA ALA A 20 3.31 -5.07 18.02
C ALA A 20 3.20 -6.44 17.33
N GLY A 21 4.33 -7.15 17.25
CA GLY A 21 4.43 -8.46 16.60
C GLY A 21 4.78 -8.42 15.11
N PHE A 22 4.56 -7.30 14.42
CA PHE A 22 5.01 -7.15 13.04
C PHE A 22 6.52 -6.90 12.97
N LYS A 23 7.20 -7.53 12.01
CA LYS A 23 8.62 -7.31 11.72
C LYS A 23 8.82 -7.18 10.22
N LEU A 24 9.76 -6.33 9.82
CA LEU A 24 10.20 -6.25 8.42
C LEU A 24 10.74 -7.61 7.98
N ARG A 25 10.23 -8.10 6.84
CA ARG A 25 10.65 -9.37 6.24
C ARG A 25 11.36 -9.18 4.93
N HIS A 26 10.78 -8.33 4.09
CA HIS A 26 11.27 -8.11 2.75
C HIS A 26 11.17 -6.64 2.40
N ARG A 27 12.14 -6.23 1.60
CA ARG A 27 12.14 -4.98 0.87
C ARG A 27 12.18 -5.35 -0.62
N PHE A 28 11.18 -4.93 -1.35
CA PHE A 28 11.12 -5.06 -2.79
C PHE A 28 11.39 -3.70 -3.41
N GLU A 29 12.10 -3.66 -4.52
CA GLU A 29 12.42 -2.45 -5.27
C GLU A 29 12.00 -2.65 -6.72
N GLY A 30 11.57 -1.56 -7.35
CA GLY A 30 11.13 -1.51 -8.74
C GLY A 30 9.87 -2.31 -9.01
N GLU A 31 9.76 -2.88 -10.20
CA GLU A 31 8.57 -3.61 -10.67
C GLU A 31 8.04 -4.68 -9.69
N PRO A 32 8.89 -5.51 -9.03
CA PRO A 32 8.45 -6.46 -8.00
C PRO A 32 7.67 -5.86 -6.82
N SER A 33 7.78 -4.54 -6.57
CA SER A 33 7.07 -3.87 -5.46
C SER A 33 5.55 -3.90 -5.64
N GLY A 34 5.05 -3.83 -6.89
CA GLY A 34 3.66 -4.07 -7.26
C GLY A 34 2.59 -3.22 -6.55
N GLY A 35 2.97 -2.06 -6.00
CA GLY A 35 2.05 -1.21 -5.23
C GLY A 35 1.25 -0.24 -6.08
N PHE A 36 1.87 0.29 -7.13
CA PHE A 36 1.31 1.35 -7.94
C PHE A 36 1.45 1.03 -9.43
N HIS A 37 0.32 0.95 -10.13
CA HIS A 37 0.32 0.76 -11.57
C HIS A 37 1.01 1.93 -12.28
N GLY A 38 2.00 1.63 -13.12
CA GLY A 38 2.71 2.64 -13.91
C GLY A 38 3.89 3.32 -13.21
N ALA A 39 4.15 3.04 -11.92
CA ALA A 39 5.35 3.54 -11.23
C ALA A 39 6.65 2.85 -11.71
N GLY A 40 6.56 1.74 -12.43
CA GLY A 40 7.71 1.04 -13.02
C GLY A 40 8.77 0.72 -11.96
N ASN A 41 10.00 1.19 -12.21
CA ASN A 41 11.15 1.00 -11.32
C ASN A 41 11.20 1.99 -10.15
N ASP A 42 10.34 3.00 -10.13
CA ASP A 42 10.36 4.09 -9.15
C ASP A 42 9.44 3.82 -7.96
N GLN A 43 9.52 2.61 -7.41
CA GLN A 43 8.76 2.21 -6.23
C GLN A 43 9.51 1.22 -5.33
N VAL A 44 9.20 1.26 -4.04
CA VAL A 44 9.71 0.35 -3.01
C VAL A 44 8.55 -0.17 -2.16
N THR A 45 8.60 -1.44 -1.77
CA THR A 45 7.64 -2.06 -0.85
C THR A 45 8.35 -2.64 0.36
N PHE A 46 7.86 -2.31 1.55
CA PHE A 46 8.25 -2.92 2.82
C PHE A 46 7.17 -3.87 3.29
N LEU A 47 7.48 -5.17 3.25
CA LEU A 47 6.58 -6.22 3.73
C LEU A 47 6.89 -6.54 5.19
N HIS A 48 5.88 -6.40 6.04
CA HIS A 48 5.92 -6.74 7.45
C HIS A 48 4.94 -7.88 7.76
N SER A 49 5.36 -8.84 8.59
CA SER A 49 4.50 -9.92 9.05
C SER A 49 4.76 -10.30 10.50
N ARG A 50 3.77 -10.91 11.14
CA ARG A 50 3.88 -11.59 12.42
C ARG A 50 4.40 -13.01 12.18
N LEU A 51 5.43 -13.42 12.91
CA LEU A 51 5.98 -14.77 12.79
C LEU A 51 4.91 -15.81 13.16
N GLY A 52 4.73 -16.82 12.30
CA GLY A 52 3.84 -17.97 12.58
C GLY A 52 2.35 -17.71 12.37
N LYS A 53 1.95 -16.60 11.72
CA LYS A 53 0.56 -16.33 11.35
C LYS A 53 0.35 -16.59 9.86
N ALA A 54 -0.38 -17.66 9.54
CA ALA A 54 -0.63 -18.07 8.16
C ALA A 54 -1.35 -16.99 7.34
N GLU A 55 -2.18 -16.21 8.00
CA GLU A 55 -2.96 -15.15 7.39
C GLU A 55 -2.09 -13.99 6.88
N ASP A 56 -0.92 -13.77 7.50
CA ASP A 56 0.04 -12.76 7.05
C ASP A 56 0.80 -13.21 5.79
N ASN A 57 0.69 -14.49 5.39
CA ASN A 57 1.19 -14.94 4.08
C ASN A 57 0.27 -14.49 2.95
N SER A 58 -1.03 -14.37 3.21
CA SER A 58 -2.01 -13.94 2.19
C SER A 58 -2.17 -12.43 2.15
N PHE A 59 -2.14 -11.78 3.32
CA PHE A 59 -2.35 -10.34 3.45
C PHE A 59 -1.38 -9.75 4.47
N PRO A 60 -0.08 -9.66 4.15
CA PRO A 60 0.88 -9.01 5.02
C PRO A 60 0.57 -7.51 5.16
N LEU A 61 1.15 -6.89 6.18
CA LEU A 61 1.19 -5.44 6.26
C LEU A 61 2.25 -4.94 5.27
N MET A 62 1.82 -4.14 4.31
CA MET A 62 2.70 -3.60 3.27
C MET A 62 2.70 -2.09 3.29
N VAL A 63 3.89 -1.50 3.20
CA VAL A 63 4.08 -0.08 2.97
C VAL A 63 4.74 0.09 1.60
N PHE A 64 4.02 0.73 0.69
CA PHE A 64 4.42 1.05 -0.67
C PHE A 64 4.84 2.51 -0.73
N VAL A 65 5.93 2.81 -1.43
CA VAL A 65 6.29 4.20 -1.76
C VAL A 65 6.66 4.27 -3.22
N ALA A 66 6.04 5.17 -3.97
CA ALA A 66 6.41 5.50 -5.35
C ALA A 66 6.88 6.94 -5.43
N SER A 67 7.99 7.19 -6.14
CA SER A 67 8.56 8.53 -6.32
C SER A 67 7.77 9.42 -7.28
N ALA A 68 6.63 8.92 -7.79
CA ALA A 68 5.68 9.72 -8.55
C ALA A 68 4.52 10.16 -7.64
N PRO A 69 4.18 11.47 -7.60
CA PRO A 69 2.99 11.94 -6.89
C PRO A 69 1.71 11.51 -7.61
N GLY A 70 0.59 11.49 -6.88
CA GLY A 70 -0.74 11.22 -7.44
C GLY A 70 -1.01 9.78 -7.90
N GLN A 71 -0.16 8.81 -7.54
CA GLN A 71 -0.33 7.42 -7.97
C GLN A 71 -1.51 6.76 -7.26
N GLN A 72 -2.28 5.95 -7.99
CA GLN A 72 -3.35 5.18 -7.38
C GLN A 72 -2.82 3.86 -6.83
N LEU A 73 -3.09 3.57 -5.56
CA LEU A 73 -2.73 2.30 -4.95
C LEU A 73 -3.48 1.15 -5.65
N ASP A 74 -2.75 0.11 -6.02
CA ASP A 74 -3.35 -1.02 -6.71
C ASP A 74 -4.47 -1.67 -5.88
N GLY A 75 -5.52 -2.14 -6.55
CA GLY A 75 -6.69 -2.69 -5.89
C GLY A 75 -7.65 -1.65 -5.34
N THR A 76 -7.42 -0.34 -5.49
CA THR A 76 -8.34 0.74 -5.09
C THR A 76 -9.00 1.48 -6.27
N GLN A 77 -8.74 1.04 -7.51
CA GLN A 77 -9.17 1.73 -8.73
C GLN A 77 -10.68 2.00 -8.76
N GLY A 78 -11.07 3.25 -9.04
CA GLY A 78 -12.47 3.67 -9.18
C GLY A 78 -13.31 3.64 -7.90
N GLN A 79 -12.71 3.39 -6.73
CA GLN A 79 -13.42 3.40 -5.45
C GLN A 79 -13.18 4.71 -4.72
N ALA A 80 -14.26 5.34 -4.24
CA ALA A 80 -14.15 6.54 -3.46
C ALA A 80 -13.56 6.22 -2.08
N GLY A 81 -12.49 6.90 -1.71
CA GLY A 81 -11.93 6.83 -0.36
C GLY A 81 -12.52 7.91 0.55
N THR A 82 -12.34 7.73 1.85
CA THR A 82 -12.66 8.73 2.88
C THR A 82 -11.40 9.49 3.27
N GLN A 83 -11.45 10.82 3.27
CA GLN A 83 -10.32 11.62 3.75
C GLN A 83 -10.17 11.47 5.27
N VAL A 84 -8.95 11.19 5.73
CA VAL A 84 -8.61 11.07 7.15
C VAL A 84 -7.44 11.97 7.48
N SER A 85 -7.53 12.67 8.62
CA SER A 85 -6.41 13.45 9.12
C SER A 85 -5.31 12.53 9.62
N LEU A 86 -4.07 12.81 9.25
CA LEU A 86 -2.91 12.13 9.82
C LEU A 86 -2.50 12.75 11.17
N GLY A 87 -3.15 13.81 11.65
CA GLY A 87 -2.71 14.57 12.82
C GLY A 87 -1.31 15.19 12.70
N ILE A 88 -0.82 15.34 11.47
CA ILE A 88 0.31 16.19 11.10
C ILE A 88 -0.31 17.38 10.34
N LEU A 89 0.15 18.60 10.62
CA LEU A 89 -0.43 19.80 10.05
C LEU A 89 -0.40 19.74 8.52
N GLY A 90 -1.57 19.92 7.90
CA GLY A 90 -1.71 19.91 6.43
C GLY A 90 -1.64 18.53 5.76
N LYS A 91 -1.41 17.44 6.51
CA LYS A 91 -1.32 16.10 5.94
C LYS A 91 -2.64 15.34 6.07
N ILE A 92 -3.16 14.91 4.94
CA ILE A 92 -4.37 14.10 4.81
C ILE A 92 -4.05 12.80 4.07
N GLY A 93 -4.75 11.74 4.41
CA GLY A 93 -4.71 10.48 3.68
C GLY A 93 -6.09 10.09 3.17
N THR A 94 -6.12 9.31 2.11
CA THR A 94 -7.32 8.70 1.54
C THR A 94 -7.42 7.27 2.07
N TYR A 95 -8.40 7.03 2.95
CA TYR A 95 -8.71 5.71 3.47
C TYR A 95 -9.66 4.96 2.55
N HIS A 96 -9.33 3.71 2.21
CA HIS A 96 -10.23 2.81 1.50
C HIS A 96 -10.57 1.63 2.40
N ASP A 97 -11.88 1.43 2.61
CA ASP A 97 -12.43 0.38 3.46
C ASP A 97 -12.54 -0.98 2.74
N GLY A 98 -11.52 -1.34 1.96
CA GLY A 98 -11.53 -2.55 1.14
C GLY A 98 -10.46 -2.59 0.07
N MET A 99 -10.57 -3.60 -0.79
CA MET A 99 -9.77 -3.77 -2.00
C MET A 99 -10.57 -4.57 -3.05
N TRP A 100 -10.28 -4.35 -4.33
CA TRP A 100 -10.72 -5.24 -5.40
C TRP A 100 -10.04 -6.60 -5.29
N TYR A 101 -10.84 -7.66 -5.25
CA TYR A 101 -10.41 -9.05 -5.35
C TYR A 101 -10.85 -9.64 -6.68
N VAL A 102 -9.99 -10.51 -7.23
CA VAL A 102 -10.38 -11.41 -8.31
C VAL A 102 -10.83 -12.71 -7.67
N ASP A 103 -12.12 -12.99 -7.71
CA ASP A 103 -12.65 -14.27 -7.21
C ASP A 103 -12.53 -15.32 -8.31
N GLY A 104 -11.51 -16.18 -8.19
CA GLY A 104 -11.23 -17.26 -9.14
C GLY A 104 -12.36 -18.30 -9.27
N ALA A 105 -13.17 -18.51 -8.22
CA ALA A 105 -14.25 -19.49 -8.23
C ALA A 105 -15.50 -18.95 -8.94
N ALA A 106 -15.81 -17.66 -8.75
CA ALA A 106 -16.86 -16.98 -9.52
C ALA A 106 -16.54 -16.93 -11.03
N LEU A 107 -15.26 -17.01 -11.44
CA LEU A 107 -14.88 -17.04 -12.87
C LEU A 107 -15.37 -18.28 -13.60
N GLN A 108 -15.42 -19.43 -12.92
CA GLN A 108 -15.80 -20.70 -13.56
C GLN A 108 -17.30 -20.83 -13.78
N SER A 109 -18.14 -20.19 -12.97
CA SER A 109 -19.60 -20.36 -13.03
C SER A 109 -20.32 -19.48 -14.06
N VAL A 110 -19.69 -18.40 -14.56
CA VAL A 110 -20.31 -17.44 -15.48
C VAL A 110 -19.55 -17.21 -16.80
N GLY A 111 -18.48 -17.95 -17.06
CA GLY A 111 -17.72 -17.87 -18.33
C GLY A 111 -17.01 -16.53 -18.56
N LEU A 112 -16.89 -15.68 -17.54
CA LEU A 112 -16.19 -14.40 -17.61
C LEU A 112 -14.73 -14.57 -17.22
N GLN A 113 -13.83 -13.91 -17.95
CA GLN A 113 -12.39 -14.06 -17.72
C GLN A 113 -11.91 -13.39 -16.42
N ARG A 114 -12.60 -12.35 -15.90
CA ARG A 114 -12.28 -11.67 -14.63
C ARG A 114 -13.50 -10.95 -14.03
N ALA A 115 -14.14 -11.52 -13.01
CA ALA A 115 -15.05 -10.78 -12.13
C ALA A 115 -14.23 -10.17 -10.97
N LYS A 116 -14.19 -8.85 -10.89
CA LYS A 116 -13.62 -8.13 -9.74
C LYS A 116 -14.75 -7.81 -8.76
N GLN A 117 -14.57 -8.13 -7.49
CA GLN A 117 -15.49 -7.77 -6.42
C GLN A 117 -14.77 -6.87 -5.41
N TRP A 118 -15.40 -5.76 -5.03
CA TRP A 118 -14.94 -4.95 -3.92
C TRP A 118 -15.24 -5.68 -2.62
N ARG A 119 -14.20 -6.04 -1.87
CA ARG A 119 -14.35 -6.73 -0.59
C ARG A 119 -13.84 -5.86 0.53
N THR A 120 -14.65 -5.80 1.58
CA THR A 120 -14.38 -5.04 2.79
C THR A 120 -13.89 -5.94 3.92
N ASP A 121 -14.08 -7.26 3.86
CA ASP A 121 -13.89 -8.15 5.01
C ASP A 121 -12.42 -8.54 5.29
N GLN A 122 -11.51 -8.38 4.34
CA GLN A 122 -10.13 -8.88 4.46
C GLN A 122 -9.11 -7.79 4.75
N VAL A 123 -9.08 -6.76 3.93
CA VAL A 123 -8.04 -5.72 3.93
C VAL A 123 -8.65 -4.33 3.86
N HIS A 124 -7.85 -3.35 4.24
CA HIS A 124 -8.11 -1.94 4.02
C HIS A 124 -6.80 -1.22 3.69
N SER A 125 -6.89 0.04 3.29
CA SER A 125 -5.68 0.80 2.95
C SER A 125 -5.77 2.29 3.24
N LEU A 126 -4.61 2.91 3.36
CA LEU A 126 -4.42 4.35 3.49
C LEU A 126 -3.43 4.81 2.43
N THR A 127 -3.82 5.78 1.60
CA THR A 127 -2.95 6.37 0.57
C THR A 127 -2.68 7.84 0.90
N ILE A 128 -1.45 8.28 0.75
CA ILE A 128 -1.00 9.63 1.08
C ILE A 128 -0.28 10.16 -0.15
N HIS A 129 -0.68 11.35 -0.61
CA HIS A 129 -0.05 12.01 -1.74
C HIS A 129 0.75 13.19 -1.21
N GLU A 130 2.07 13.11 -1.39
CA GLU A 130 3.00 14.20 -1.14
C GLU A 130 3.33 14.90 -2.46
N SER A 131 4.04 16.03 -2.40
CA SER A 131 4.44 16.77 -3.60
C SER A 131 5.38 15.99 -4.53
N ASP A 132 6.17 15.07 -3.97
CA ASP A 132 7.25 14.35 -4.66
C ASP A 132 7.06 12.83 -4.66
N ARG A 133 6.02 12.29 -4.02
CA ARG A 133 5.81 10.84 -3.92
C ARG A 133 4.39 10.49 -3.52
N THR A 134 4.07 9.21 -3.64
CA THR A 134 2.84 8.61 -3.11
C THR A 134 3.20 7.47 -2.16
N VAL A 135 2.55 7.43 -0.99
CA VAL A 135 2.68 6.36 -0.01
C VAL A 135 1.37 5.59 0.05
N GLY A 136 1.45 4.26 0.05
CA GLY A 136 0.31 3.37 0.26
C GLY A 136 0.60 2.46 1.44
N ILE A 137 -0.36 2.29 2.33
CA ILE A 137 -0.28 1.36 3.45
C ILE A 137 -1.46 0.40 3.30
N ARG A 138 -1.19 -0.89 3.20
CA ARG A 138 -2.24 -1.93 3.14
C ARG A 138 -2.03 -2.90 4.28
N ALA A 139 -3.11 -3.25 4.96
CA ALA A 139 -3.10 -4.25 6.01
C ALA A 139 -4.41 -5.02 6.05
N ARG A 140 -4.41 -6.11 6.80
CA ARG A 140 -5.63 -6.81 7.18
C ARG A 140 -6.46 -5.98 8.14
N ARG A 141 -7.76 -6.29 8.18
CA ARG A 141 -8.76 -5.67 9.07
C ARG A 141 -8.50 -5.81 10.57
N ASP A 142 -7.64 -6.74 10.98
CA ASP A 142 -7.23 -6.87 12.38
C ASP A 142 -6.18 -5.82 12.79
N VAL A 143 -5.61 -5.08 11.83
CA VAL A 143 -4.86 -3.84 12.06
C VAL A 143 -5.86 -2.68 12.01
N ALA A 144 -5.89 -1.86 13.06
CA ALA A 144 -6.88 -0.78 13.13
C ALA A 144 -6.46 0.41 12.25
N LEU A 145 -7.42 1.24 11.81
CA LEU A 145 -7.13 2.48 11.08
C LEU A 145 -6.15 3.40 11.84
N LYS A 146 -6.29 3.50 13.17
CA LYS A 146 -5.36 4.27 14.00
C LYS A 146 -3.90 3.80 13.87
N ASP A 147 -3.70 2.51 13.61
CA ASP A 147 -2.39 1.92 13.43
C ASP A 147 -1.85 2.23 12.03
N LEU A 148 -2.70 2.24 11.00
CA LEU A 148 -2.30 2.73 9.66
C LEU A 148 -1.85 4.19 9.72
N ILE A 149 -2.59 5.03 10.46
CA ILE A 149 -2.23 6.43 10.69
C ILE A 149 -0.91 6.53 11.45
N GLN A 150 -0.68 5.69 12.46
CA GLN A 150 0.56 5.71 13.22
C GLN A 150 1.77 5.23 12.39
N ILE A 151 1.60 4.24 11.50
CA ILE A 151 2.63 3.85 10.52
C ILE A 151 2.94 5.05 9.61
N ALA A 152 1.91 5.71 9.08
CA ALA A 152 2.07 6.88 8.23
C ALA A 152 2.89 7.98 8.93
N ARG A 153 2.58 8.29 10.19
CA ARG A 153 3.32 9.28 11.00
C ARG A 153 4.78 8.91 11.26
N SER A 154 5.09 7.62 11.22
CA SER A 154 6.45 7.12 11.46
C SER A 154 7.35 7.18 10.23
N LEU A 155 6.77 7.55 9.08
CA LEU A 155 7.47 7.85 7.84
C LEU A 155 7.90 9.32 7.83
N ASP A 156 9.01 9.62 7.15
CA ASP A 156 9.50 10.97 6.95
C ASP A 156 8.64 11.71 5.91
N LEU A 157 7.44 12.15 6.29
CA LEU A 157 6.44 12.76 5.39
C LEU A 157 6.73 14.21 4.98
N GLY A 158 7.95 14.72 5.15
CA GLY A 158 8.27 16.15 4.90
C GLY A 158 7.38 17.06 5.72
#